data_AF-A0A7G6VXJ5-F1
#
_entry.id   AF-A0A7G6VXJ5-F1
#
_cell.length_a   1.000
_cell.length_b   1.000
_cell.length_c   1.000
_cell.angle_alpha   90.00
_cell.angle_beta   90.00
_cell.angle_gamma   90.00
#
_symmetry.space_group_name_H-M   'P 1'
#
loop_
_entity.id
_entity.type
_entity.pdbx_description
1 polymer ?
#
loop_
_entity_poly.entity_id
_entity_poly.type
_entity_poly.pdbx_seq_one_letter_code
_entity_poly.pdbx_strand_id
1 'polypeptide(L)'
;MLATSLAAFIFAIAAPAFAGELAGPARFCGYSPIIDLIEGETVVTLQGGIHGGSFRWEGAFGSLEVNGIGWASRPKGRIVSEQTDARPARFAQRRTDGRYQIAIWNGRHGAAYFTSPNRFTRQQIEAIERVRLFKEGETPEGCNLRTVFSWE
;
A
#
# COMPACT_ATOMS: atom_id res chain seq x y z
N MET A 1 -11.99 36.81 44.84
CA MET A 1 -12.76 35.71 44.24
C MET A 1 -11.95 35.20 43.05
N LEU A 2 -11.24 34.08 43.20
CA LEU A 2 -10.49 33.45 42.09
C LEU A 2 -11.44 32.51 41.35
N ALA A 3 -11.66 32.75 40.06
CA ALA A 3 -12.38 31.83 39.19
C ALA A 3 -11.37 30.93 38.47
N THR A 4 -11.25 29.69 38.93
CA THR A 4 -10.44 28.64 38.32
C THR A 4 -11.18 28.14 37.08
N SER A 5 -10.65 28.39 35.89
CA SER A 5 -11.20 27.86 34.64
C SER A 5 -10.70 26.42 34.43
N LEU A 6 -11.64 25.48 34.40
CA LEU A 6 -11.41 24.06 34.10
C LEU A 6 -11.01 23.91 32.62
N ALA A 7 -9.81 23.41 32.35
CA ALA A 7 -9.40 23.02 31.01
C ALA A 7 -10.02 21.66 30.65
N ALA A 8 -10.91 21.63 29.65
CA ALA A 8 -11.46 20.40 29.12
C ALA A 8 -10.45 19.72 28.18
N PHE A 9 -9.90 18.58 28.61
CA PHE A 9 -9.14 17.68 27.74
C PHE A 9 -10.11 16.98 26.78
N ILE A 10 -10.12 17.40 25.52
CA ILE A 10 -10.80 16.68 24.44
C ILE A 10 -9.92 15.47 24.08
N PHE A 11 -10.30 14.29 24.57
CA PHE A 11 -9.78 13.02 24.06
C PHE A 11 -10.35 12.81 22.66
N ALA A 12 -9.52 13.02 21.64
CA ALA A 12 -9.84 12.58 20.28
C ALA A 12 -9.82 11.04 20.26
N ILE A 13 -11.01 10.44 20.30
CA ILE A 13 -11.20 9.00 20.10
C ILE A 13 -10.91 8.74 18.62
N ALA A 14 -9.71 8.26 18.30
CA ALA A 14 -9.41 7.76 16.96
C ALA A 14 -10.31 6.55 16.70
N ALA A 15 -11.32 6.71 15.85
CA ALA A 15 -12.18 5.61 15.44
C ALA A 15 -11.31 4.49 14.84
N PRO A 16 -11.53 3.22 15.21
CA PRO A 16 -10.80 2.12 14.58
C PRO A 16 -11.12 2.13 13.09
N ALA A 17 -10.07 2.22 12.26
CA ALA A 17 -10.24 2.06 10.82
C ALA A 17 -10.82 0.67 10.56
N PHE A 18 -12.03 0.61 10.00
CA PHE A 18 -12.64 -0.65 9.61
C PHE A 18 -11.72 -1.35 8.60
N ALA A 19 -11.31 -2.59 8.91
CA ALA A 19 -10.61 -3.42 7.95
C ALA A 19 -11.55 -3.66 6.75
N GLY A 20 -11.21 -3.08 5.60
CA GLY A 20 -11.87 -3.34 4.34
C GLY A 20 -11.34 -4.63 3.75
N GLU A 21 -12.24 -5.52 3.34
CA GLU A 21 -11.93 -6.73 2.59
C GLU A 21 -12.47 -6.59 1.16
N LEU A 22 -11.67 -7.01 0.18
CA LEU A 22 -12.05 -7.02 -1.23
C LEU A 22 -11.57 -8.33 -1.86
N ALA A 23 -12.52 -9.14 -2.34
CA ALA A 23 -12.23 -10.31 -3.16
C ALA A 23 -12.31 -9.96 -4.65
N GLY A 24 -11.48 -10.62 -5.46
CA GLY A 24 -11.52 -10.51 -6.91
C GLY A 24 -12.66 -11.32 -7.55
N PRO A 25 -13.10 -10.98 -8.77
CA PRO A 25 -12.54 -9.94 -9.64
C PRO A 25 -12.97 -8.53 -9.22
N ALA A 26 -12.00 -7.67 -8.93
CA ALA A 26 -12.23 -6.31 -8.45
C ALA A 26 -10.95 -5.46 -8.51
N ARG A 27 -11.08 -4.14 -8.53
CA ARG A 27 -9.96 -3.20 -8.47
C ARG A 27 -9.81 -2.60 -7.07
N PHE A 28 -8.69 -2.89 -6.43
CA PHE A 28 -8.24 -2.20 -5.22
C PHE A 28 -7.44 -0.95 -5.59
N CYS A 29 -7.75 0.19 -4.95
CA CYS A 29 -7.00 1.43 -5.08
C CYS A 29 -6.74 2.02 -3.70
N GLY A 30 -5.68 1.56 -3.04
CA GLY A 30 -5.46 1.92 -1.65
C GLY A 30 -4.01 2.13 -1.32
N TYR A 31 -3.74 3.18 -0.54
CA TYR A 31 -2.42 3.51 -0.02
C TYR A 31 -1.33 3.65 -1.10
N SER A 32 -1.65 4.08 -2.33
CA SER A 32 -0.80 4.10 -3.55
C SER A 32 -0.93 2.89 -4.49
N PRO A 33 -0.90 1.62 -4.05
CA PRO A 33 -1.19 0.48 -4.92
C PRO A 33 -2.55 0.54 -5.62
N ILE A 34 -2.51 0.24 -6.92
CA ILE A 34 -3.67 -0.16 -7.72
C ILE A 34 -3.44 -1.61 -8.13
N ILE A 35 -4.38 -2.48 -7.76
CA ILE A 35 -4.34 -3.91 -8.01
C ILE A 35 -5.66 -4.33 -8.63
N ASP A 36 -5.58 -4.85 -9.85
CA ASP A 36 -6.69 -5.58 -10.47
C ASP A 36 -6.63 -7.02 -9.97
N LEU A 37 -7.45 -7.31 -8.96
CA LEU A 37 -7.61 -8.64 -8.38
C LEU A 37 -8.30 -9.54 -9.39
N ILE A 38 -7.72 -10.72 -9.59
CA ILE A 38 -8.34 -11.80 -10.36
C ILE A 38 -9.11 -12.74 -9.43
N GLU A 39 -9.86 -13.68 -10.00
CA GLU A 39 -10.59 -14.68 -9.23
C GLU A 39 -9.64 -15.44 -8.27
N GLY A 40 -10.07 -15.59 -7.02
CA GLY A 40 -9.29 -16.22 -5.96
C GLY A 40 -8.26 -15.32 -5.28
N GLU A 41 -8.14 -14.04 -5.65
CA GLU A 41 -7.33 -13.06 -4.94
C GLU A 41 -8.16 -12.24 -3.95
N THR A 42 -7.56 -11.91 -2.80
CA THR A 42 -8.21 -11.09 -1.76
C THR A 42 -7.25 -10.06 -1.19
N VAL A 43 -7.75 -8.85 -0.96
CA VAL A 43 -7.06 -7.81 -0.18
C VAL A 43 -7.80 -7.58 1.12
N VAL A 44 -7.06 -7.56 2.23
CA VAL A 44 -7.54 -7.17 3.56
C VAL A 44 -6.72 -5.99 4.06
N THR A 45 -7.33 -4.82 4.21
CA THR A 45 -6.65 -3.64 4.74
C THR A 45 -6.38 -3.81 6.22
N LEU A 46 -5.19 -3.40 6.67
CA LEU A 46 -4.75 -3.57 8.06
C LEU A 46 -4.74 -2.21 8.76
N GLN A 47 -3.71 -1.39 8.53
CA GLN A 47 -3.54 -0.09 9.16
C GLN A 47 -3.50 1.01 8.11
N GLY A 48 -4.06 2.17 8.42
CA GLY A 48 -4.05 3.33 7.53
C GLY A 48 -3.63 4.60 8.26
N GLY A 49 -3.10 5.54 7.50
CA GLY A 49 -2.80 6.91 7.90
C GLY A 49 -2.91 7.85 6.70
N ILE A 50 -2.60 9.13 6.92
CA ILE A 50 -2.83 10.19 5.93
C ILE A 50 -2.09 9.93 4.61
N HIS A 51 -0.83 9.49 4.67
CA HIS A 51 0.01 9.34 3.47
C HIS A 51 0.13 7.89 2.97
N GLY A 52 -0.49 6.91 3.63
CA GLY A 52 -0.24 5.50 3.33
C GLY A 52 -0.87 4.53 4.33
N GLY A 53 -0.53 3.27 4.19
CA GLY A 53 -1.10 2.19 4.99
C GLY A 53 -0.69 0.82 4.51
N SER A 54 -1.12 -0.19 5.25
CA SER A 54 -0.79 -1.58 5.02
C SER A 54 -2.03 -2.43 4.72
N PHE A 55 -1.81 -3.47 3.94
CA PHE A 55 -2.81 -4.49 3.65
C PHE A 55 -2.12 -5.85 3.43
N ARG A 56 -2.89 -6.92 3.59
CA ARG A 56 -2.49 -8.26 3.19
C ARG A 56 -3.14 -8.58 1.85
N TRP A 57 -2.36 -9.12 0.92
CA TRP A 57 -2.82 -9.56 -0.39
C TRP A 57 -2.56 -11.05 -0.55
N GLU A 58 -3.62 -11.81 -0.81
CA GLU A 58 -3.60 -13.25 -0.89
C GLU A 58 -4.07 -13.72 -2.27
N GLY A 59 -3.59 -14.88 -2.69
CA GLY A 59 -3.99 -15.56 -3.92
C GLY A 59 -3.25 -16.87 -4.10
N ALA A 60 -3.30 -17.44 -5.31
CA ALA A 60 -2.57 -18.68 -5.63
C ALA A 60 -1.04 -18.57 -5.45
N PHE A 61 -0.49 -17.35 -5.49
CA PHE A 61 0.92 -17.06 -5.22
C PHE A 61 1.29 -17.10 -3.72
N GLY A 62 0.32 -17.34 -2.83
CA GLY A 62 0.48 -17.26 -1.38
C GLY A 62 0.01 -15.92 -0.82
N SER A 63 0.72 -15.39 0.17
CA SER A 63 0.38 -14.13 0.84
C SER A 63 1.53 -13.12 0.76
N LEU A 64 1.18 -11.85 0.63
CA LEU A 64 2.07 -10.70 0.65
C LEU A 64 1.55 -9.67 1.65
N GLU A 65 2.39 -9.26 2.58
CA GLU A 65 2.15 -8.05 3.37
C GLU A 65 2.68 -6.85 2.58
N VAL A 66 1.83 -5.86 2.35
CA VAL A 66 2.14 -4.70 1.53
C VAL A 66 1.99 -3.44 2.36
N ASN A 67 3.00 -2.57 2.31
CA ASN A 67 2.92 -1.20 2.81
C ASN A 67 2.98 -0.23 1.63
N GLY A 68 1.91 0.50 1.40
CA GLY A 68 1.80 1.50 0.34
C GLY A 68 1.94 2.91 0.90
N ILE A 69 2.58 3.79 0.13
CA ILE A 69 2.81 5.20 0.49
C ILE A 69 2.61 6.09 -0.73
N GLY A 70 1.67 7.04 -0.65
CA GLY A 70 1.34 7.99 -1.72
C GLY A 70 2.27 9.22 -1.77
N TRP A 71 2.98 9.50 -0.68
CA TRP A 71 3.99 10.57 -0.55
C TRP A 71 5.35 10.02 -0.08
N ALA A 72 6.00 9.24 -0.93
CA ALA A 72 7.28 8.60 -0.66
C ALA A 72 8.44 9.26 -1.41
N SER A 73 9.63 9.21 -0.80
CA SER A 73 10.90 9.34 -1.50
C SER A 73 11.22 8.06 -2.28
N ARG A 74 12.09 8.17 -3.29
CA ARG A 74 12.59 7.01 -4.05
C ARG A 74 13.14 5.92 -3.09
N PRO A 75 12.72 4.65 -3.22
CA PRO A 75 13.28 3.56 -2.45
C PRO A 75 14.80 3.41 -2.63
N LYS A 76 15.48 2.92 -1.59
CA LYS A 76 16.91 2.61 -1.65
C LYS A 76 17.15 1.27 -2.36
N GLY A 77 18.31 1.14 -3.00
CA GLY A 77 18.77 -0.12 -3.61
C GLY A 77 18.88 -0.07 -5.13
N ARG A 78 19.26 -1.21 -5.70
CA ARG A 78 19.45 -1.40 -7.14
C ARG A 78 18.09 -1.60 -7.83
N ILE A 79 17.85 -0.89 -8.92
CA ILE A 79 16.71 -1.13 -9.81
C ILE A 79 17.02 -2.37 -10.66
N VAL A 80 16.04 -3.26 -10.79
CA VAL A 80 16.13 -4.48 -11.62
C VAL A 80 15.11 -4.50 -12.75
N SER A 81 14.14 -3.59 -12.72
CA SER A 81 13.26 -3.25 -13.82
C SER A 81 13.02 -1.75 -13.78
N GLU A 82 13.37 -1.05 -14.84
CA GLU A 82 13.20 0.41 -14.94
C GLU A 82 11.71 0.79 -14.98
N GLN A 83 11.43 2.03 -14.58
CA GLN A 83 10.08 2.60 -14.66
C GLN A 83 9.73 2.90 -16.12
N THR A 84 8.47 2.70 -16.47
CA THR A 84 7.85 3.14 -17.71
C THR A 84 6.50 3.79 -17.42
N ASP A 85 5.90 4.45 -18.40
CA ASP A 85 4.55 5.05 -18.26
C ASP A 85 3.50 4.00 -17.83
N ALA A 86 3.76 2.74 -18.19
CA ALA A 86 3.07 1.62 -17.63
C ALA A 86 3.67 1.22 -16.27
N ARG A 87 4.87 0.67 -16.17
CA ARG A 87 5.22 -0.06 -14.93
C ARG A 87 6.03 0.78 -13.95
N PRO A 88 5.77 0.72 -12.64
CA PRO A 88 6.67 1.31 -11.67
C PRO A 88 8.04 0.62 -11.75
N ALA A 89 9.12 1.32 -11.40
CA ALA A 89 10.43 0.71 -11.23
C ALA A 89 10.35 -0.35 -10.13
N ARG A 90 10.98 -1.51 -10.35
CA ARG A 90 11.12 -2.57 -9.35
C ARG A 90 12.54 -2.64 -8.83
N PHE A 91 12.68 -2.69 -7.53
CA PHE A 91 13.97 -2.80 -6.85
C PHE A 91 14.34 -4.27 -6.61
N ALA A 92 15.65 -4.55 -6.58
CA ALA A 92 16.17 -5.85 -6.19
C ALA A 92 15.66 -6.23 -4.80
N GLN A 93 15.33 -7.51 -4.62
CA GLN A 93 15.01 -8.06 -3.31
C GLN A 93 16.17 -7.81 -2.34
N ARG A 94 15.84 -7.36 -1.14
CA ARG A 94 16.79 -7.20 -0.02
C ARG A 94 16.24 -7.82 1.26
N ARG A 95 17.08 -7.93 2.28
CA ARG A 95 16.67 -8.31 3.63
C ARG A 95 16.60 -7.05 4.51
N THR A 96 15.50 -6.86 5.22
CA THR A 96 15.28 -5.77 6.20
C THR A 96 14.52 -6.34 7.37
N ASP A 97 14.96 -6.04 8.59
CA ASP A 97 14.27 -6.44 9.82
C ASP A 97 13.94 -7.95 9.87
N GLY A 98 14.90 -8.76 9.43
CA GLY A 98 14.76 -10.22 9.36
C GLY A 98 13.95 -10.77 8.19
N ARG A 99 13.17 -9.94 7.48
CA ARG A 99 12.27 -10.31 6.37
C ARG A 99 12.86 -9.96 5.00
N TYR A 100 12.37 -10.61 3.96
CA TYR A 100 12.64 -10.23 2.58
C TYR A 100 11.71 -9.11 2.15
N GLN A 101 12.22 -8.16 1.39
CA GLN A 101 11.47 -7.02 0.88
C GLN A 101 11.78 -6.75 -0.59
N ILE A 102 10.73 -6.46 -1.36
CA ILE A 102 10.81 -5.86 -2.70
C ILE A 102 10.07 -4.52 -2.62
N ALA A 103 10.62 -3.49 -3.27
CA ALA A 103 9.98 -2.19 -3.42
C ALA A 103 9.64 -1.92 -4.88
N ILE A 104 8.56 -1.18 -5.10
CA ILE A 104 8.22 -0.57 -6.38
C ILE A 104 8.01 0.94 -6.22
N TRP A 105 8.29 1.71 -7.28
CA TRP A 105 8.20 3.17 -7.27
C TRP A 105 7.78 3.74 -8.62
N ASN A 106 6.85 4.68 -8.65
CA ASN A 106 6.31 5.23 -9.90
C ASN A 106 7.16 6.33 -10.55
N GLY A 107 8.41 6.52 -10.11
CA GLY A 107 9.25 7.62 -10.58
C GLY A 107 8.93 8.98 -9.93
N ARG A 108 7.90 9.05 -9.08
CA ARG A 108 7.46 10.27 -8.39
C ARG A 108 7.35 10.05 -6.88
N HIS A 109 6.12 9.98 -6.35
CA HIS A 109 5.87 9.87 -4.92
C HIS A 109 5.12 8.59 -4.52
N GLY A 110 4.60 7.82 -5.48
CA GLY A 110 3.94 6.56 -5.18
C GLY A 110 4.97 5.44 -4.99
N ALA A 111 4.93 4.76 -3.85
CA ALA A 111 5.76 3.59 -3.56
C ALA A 111 4.97 2.49 -2.86
N ALA A 112 5.41 1.25 -3.05
CA ALA A 112 4.93 0.13 -2.26
C ALA A 112 6.06 -0.83 -1.89
N TYR A 113 5.96 -1.41 -0.71
CA TYR A 113 6.93 -2.34 -0.14
C TYR A 113 6.22 -3.65 0.17
N PHE A 114 6.63 -4.71 -0.50
CA PHE A 114 6.14 -6.06 -0.28
C PHE A 114 7.11 -6.75 0.68
N THR A 115 6.59 -7.41 1.71
CA THR A 115 7.42 -8.20 2.62
C THR A 115 6.98 -9.65 2.70
N SER A 116 7.94 -10.53 2.88
CA SER A 116 7.75 -11.97 3.02
C SER A 116 8.76 -12.54 4.03
N PRO A 117 8.40 -13.54 4.85
CA PRO A 117 9.38 -14.24 5.69
C PRO A 117 10.41 -15.02 4.87
N ASN A 118 10.05 -15.42 3.64
CA ASN A 118 10.89 -16.21 2.74
C ASN A 118 11.30 -15.40 1.51
N ARG A 119 12.27 -15.90 0.74
CA ARG A 119 12.59 -15.32 -0.57
C ARG A 119 11.33 -15.31 -1.44
N PHE A 120 11.17 -14.24 -2.21
CA PHE A 120 10.04 -14.10 -3.11
C PHE A 120 10.08 -15.20 -4.18
N THR A 121 8.97 -15.91 -4.33
CA THR A 121 8.79 -16.87 -5.40
C THR A 121 8.60 -16.15 -6.72
N ARG A 122 8.76 -16.87 -7.83
CA ARG A 122 8.47 -16.34 -9.16
C ARG A 122 7.03 -15.84 -9.27
N GLN A 123 6.06 -16.59 -8.75
CA GLN A 123 4.63 -16.21 -8.76
C GLN A 123 4.36 -14.93 -7.97
N GLN A 124 5.02 -14.74 -6.82
CA GLN A 124 4.91 -13.49 -6.06
C GLN A 124 5.52 -12.31 -6.83
N ILE A 125 6.64 -12.52 -7.54
CA ILE A 125 7.23 -11.48 -8.38
C ILE A 125 6.29 -11.13 -9.54
N GLU A 126 5.71 -12.13 -10.20
CA GLU A 126 4.72 -11.94 -11.28
C GLU A 126 3.46 -11.21 -10.78
N ALA A 127 3.03 -11.49 -9.54
CA ALA A 127 1.95 -10.74 -8.89
C ALA A 127 2.34 -9.27 -8.68
N ILE A 128 3.53 -9.00 -8.13
CA ILE A 128 4.05 -7.64 -7.94
C ILE A 128 4.14 -6.86 -9.26
N GLU A 129 4.48 -7.53 -10.37
CA GLU A 129 4.63 -6.91 -11.68
C GLU A 129 3.29 -6.44 -12.28
N ARG A 130 2.14 -6.88 -11.76
CA ARG A 130 0.82 -6.33 -12.11
C ARG A 130 0.50 -5.03 -11.37
N VAL A 131 1.21 -4.72 -10.29
CA VAL A 131 0.85 -3.59 -9.42
C VAL A 131 1.19 -2.27 -10.09
N ARG A 132 0.21 -1.37 -10.09
CA ARG A 132 0.34 0.02 -10.51
C ARG A 132 0.33 0.92 -9.28
N LEU A 133 0.77 2.17 -9.44
CA LEU A 133 0.90 3.11 -8.33
C LEU A 133 0.37 4.48 -8.75
N PHE A 134 -0.48 5.07 -7.92
CA PHE A 134 -0.79 6.50 -7.95
C PHE A 134 -0.03 7.22 -6.83
N LYS A 135 0.09 8.54 -6.90
CA LYS A 135 0.60 9.39 -5.80
C LYS A 135 -0.52 10.19 -5.15
N GLU A 136 -0.26 10.74 -3.96
CA GLU A 136 -1.20 11.64 -3.30
C GLU A 136 -1.63 12.79 -4.23
N GLY A 137 -2.94 13.11 -4.21
CA GLY A 137 -3.57 14.07 -5.12
C GLY A 137 -4.03 13.51 -6.47
N GLU A 138 -3.73 12.24 -6.79
CA GLU A 138 -4.31 11.55 -7.95
C GLU A 138 -5.53 10.73 -7.55
N THR A 139 -6.57 10.71 -8.40
CA THR A 139 -7.80 9.95 -8.18
C THR A 139 -7.88 8.79 -9.17
N PRO A 140 -7.50 7.56 -8.78
CA PRO A 140 -7.61 6.41 -9.67
C PRO A 140 -9.07 6.04 -9.94
N GLU A 141 -9.34 5.61 -11.17
CA GLU A 141 -10.67 5.28 -11.67
C GLU A 141 -11.01 3.79 -11.53
N GLY A 142 -12.31 3.50 -11.46
CA GLY A 142 -12.84 2.13 -11.48
C GLY A 142 -12.55 1.31 -10.22
N CYS A 143 -12.27 1.97 -9.09
CA CYS A 143 -11.92 1.29 -7.85
C CYS A 143 -13.15 0.75 -7.13
N ASN A 144 -13.15 -0.55 -6.82
CA ASN A 144 -14.16 -1.19 -5.99
C ASN A 144 -13.91 -0.92 -4.50
N LEU A 145 -12.65 -0.75 -4.09
CA LEU A 145 -12.27 -0.34 -2.74
C LEU A 145 -11.21 0.75 -2.80
N ARG A 146 -11.43 1.82 -2.02
CA ARG A 146 -10.53 2.97 -1.89
C ARG A 146 -10.16 3.18 -0.43
N THR A 147 -8.88 3.45 -0.15
CA THR A 147 -8.39 3.71 1.22
C THR A 147 -7.74 5.08 1.39
N VAL A 148 -7.85 5.95 0.38
CA VAL A 148 -7.23 7.28 0.35
C VAL A 148 -8.28 8.33 0.63
N PHE A 149 -7.91 9.34 1.41
CA PHE A 149 -8.64 10.59 1.52
C PHE A 149 -8.26 11.47 0.33
N SER A 150 -9.19 11.68 -0.60
CA SER A 150 -9.07 12.77 -1.59
C SER A 150 -9.31 14.07 -0.84
N TRP A 151 -8.34 14.99 -0.90
CA TRP A 151 -8.52 16.35 -0.40
C TRP A 151 -9.38 17.12 -1.40
N GLU A 152 -10.70 16.95 -1.35
CA GLU A 152 -11.68 17.88 -1.93
C GLU A 152 -12.28 18.75 -0.83
#